data_AF-A0A3N9UAZ1-F1
#
_entry.id   AF-A0A3N9UAZ1-F1
#
_cell.length_a   1.000
_cell.length_b   1.000
_cell.length_c   1.000
_cell.angle_alpha   90.00
_cell.angle_beta   90.00
_cell.angle_gamma   90.00
#
_symmetry.space_group_name_H-M   'P 1'
#
loop_
_entity.id
_entity.type
_entity.pdbx_description
1 polymer ?
#
loop_
_entity_poly.entity_id
_entity_poly.type
_entity_poly.pdbx_seq_one_letter_code
_entity_poly.pdbx_strand_id
1 'polypeptide(L)'
;MNELKKGLIRAAGDLSESKETVRKRLYERNKNPRQKTMFLARTLTAIVTISILFIVANILMKDEELATATPFDESYYEVHYAITKAFDFSRDEELIKQNAYEQYEAKLAYYAYALSLGYEISDSDIKKMEEDLLVGNGMERYEEYKQHLLQEANISEEDYMEYEKANAPFLVAQNMLQDHFMALFPKINDVLAKSLAYKHAIPYFQDAYAEDIKQFKETHSIVDNGYPGEGVPSVGRIVALEDNMFLVVEDATVEDIRTMDQAAIVKKYHQGVWYPQDGTPELSVGDLVEVYTKTKLTSQLPFLADIWDFNMLEEYDENAPTTEPISLQVSPENETKLRVLLSMIRWEDKEVSMSRMPEYTLDFKGETYNLWTTPSHSNITIIPSSGGRYKSLSEERSKELAEILGLE
;
A
#
# COMPACT_ATOMS: atom_id res chain seq x y z
N MET A 1 -18.12 -24.83 16.01
CA MET A 1 -16.79 -24.17 16.04
C MET A 1 -16.09 -24.57 14.75
N ASN A 2 -15.90 -23.63 13.82
CA ASN A 2 -15.44 -23.90 12.44
C ASN A 2 -13.97 -24.38 12.44
N GLU A 3 -13.61 -25.35 11.60
CA GLU A 3 -12.25 -25.90 11.50
C GLU A 3 -11.24 -24.83 11.04
N LEU A 4 -11.69 -23.85 10.24
CA LEU A 4 -10.92 -22.66 9.86
C LEU A 4 -10.56 -21.78 11.08
N LYS A 5 -11.50 -21.66 12.02
CA LYS A 5 -11.30 -20.96 13.29
C LYS A 5 -10.39 -21.74 14.25
N LYS A 6 -10.41 -23.08 14.22
CA LYS A 6 -9.48 -23.93 14.98
C LYS A 6 -8.05 -23.86 14.43
N GLY A 7 -7.88 -23.75 13.11
CA GLY A 7 -6.58 -23.57 12.46
C GLY A 7 -5.93 -22.25 12.84
N LEU A 8 -6.68 -21.14 12.77
CA LEU A 8 -6.19 -19.80 13.10
C LEU A 8 -5.99 -19.58 14.62
N ILE A 9 -6.87 -20.11 15.48
CA ILE A 9 -6.69 -20.03 16.95
C ILE A 9 -5.50 -20.86 17.43
N ARG A 10 -5.18 -21.99 16.78
CA ARG A 10 -3.98 -22.78 17.11
C ARG A 10 -2.69 -22.08 16.70
N ALA A 11 -2.70 -21.27 15.64
CA ALA A 11 -1.56 -20.44 15.24
C ALA A 11 -1.34 -19.22 16.16
N ALA A 12 -2.40 -18.71 16.81
CA ALA A 12 -2.34 -17.50 17.62
C ALA A 12 -2.02 -17.70 19.13
N GLY A 13 -2.02 -18.95 19.63
CA GLY A 13 -1.53 -19.30 20.98
C GLY A 13 -2.21 -18.58 22.16
N ASP A 14 -3.08 -19.28 22.89
CA ASP A 14 -3.72 -18.77 24.11
C ASP A 14 -2.68 -18.42 25.20
N LEU A 15 -2.49 -17.12 25.45
CA LEU A 15 -1.51 -16.56 26.40
C LEU A 15 -2.15 -16.10 27.73
N SER A 16 -3.40 -16.49 28.00
CA SER A 16 -4.16 -16.02 29.16
C SER A 16 -3.62 -16.53 30.50
N GLU A 17 -3.19 -17.80 30.61
CA GLU A 17 -2.61 -18.37 31.84
C GLU A 17 -1.19 -17.83 32.18
N SER A 18 -0.47 -17.34 31.17
CA SER A 18 0.90 -16.80 31.32
C SER A 18 0.92 -15.45 32.04
N LYS A 19 -0.05 -14.56 31.75
CA LYS A 19 -0.12 -13.22 32.36
C LYS A 19 -0.40 -13.26 33.86
N GLU A 20 -1.23 -14.18 34.36
CA GLU A 20 -1.51 -14.30 35.80
C GLU A 20 -0.32 -14.88 36.57
N THR A 21 0.37 -15.87 35.99
CA THR A 21 1.53 -16.52 36.61
C THR A 21 2.74 -15.58 36.70
N VAL A 22 2.93 -14.71 35.70
CA VAL A 22 3.99 -13.69 35.69
C VAL A 22 3.70 -12.56 36.68
N ARG A 23 2.45 -12.09 36.80
CA ARG A 23 2.06 -11.08 37.81
C ARG A 23 2.30 -11.57 39.23
N LYS A 24 2.03 -12.85 39.50
CA LYS A 24 2.22 -13.47 40.83
C LYS A 24 3.70 -13.62 41.19
N ARG A 25 4.58 -13.87 40.20
CA ARG A 25 6.04 -14.01 40.42
C ARG A 25 6.79 -12.67 40.52
N LEU A 26 6.25 -11.58 39.97
CA LEU A 26 6.86 -10.25 40.08
C LEU A 26 6.67 -9.62 41.47
N TYR A 27 5.62 -9.99 42.21
CA TYR A 27 5.34 -9.43 43.54
C TYR A 27 6.23 -10.02 44.66
N GLU A 28 6.78 -11.22 44.51
CA GLU A 28 7.56 -11.89 45.57
C GLU A 28 9.07 -11.62 45.52
N ARG A 29 9.57 -10.97 44.46
CA ARG A 29 11.02 -10.85 44.21
C ARG A 29 11.65 -9.55 44.71
N ASN A 30 11.25 -9.06 45.88
CA ASN A 30 11.79 -7.84 46.47
C ASN A 30 12.35 -8.04 47.89
N LYS A 31 13.29 -8.98 48.06
CA LYS A 31 14.18 -9.01 49.23
C LYS A 31 15.61 -9.44 48.84
N ASN A 32 16.54 -8.53 49.10
CA ASN A 32 18.01 -8.66 49.20
C ASN A 32 18.89 -8.42 47.94
N PRO A 33 19.81 -7.42 47.93
CA PRO A 33 20.45 -6.94 46.70
C PRO A 33 21.86 -7.51 46.42
N ARG A 34 22.39 -8.46 47.19
CA ARG A 34 23.81 -8.86 47.13
C ARG A 34 24.17 -10.11 46.32
N GLN A 35 23.21 -10.74 45.64
CA GLN A 35 23.44 -11.90 44.75
C GLN A 35 23.36 -11.57 43.23
N LYS A 36 23.20 -10.29 42.86
CA LYS A 36 22.85 -9.88 41.49
C LYS A 36 23.88 -10.21 40.41
N THR A 37 25.18 -10.22 40.71
CA THR A 37 26.22 -10.31 39.66
C THR A 37 26.52 -11.74 39.18
N MET A 38 26.49 -12.76 40.05
CA MET A 38 26.63 -14.17 39.61
C MET A 38 25.33 -14.78 39.09
N PHE A 39 24.16 -14.28 39.53
CA PHE A 39 22.88 -14.72 39.00
C PHE A 39 22.67 -14.23 37.58
N LEU A 40 23.08 -12.99 37.26
CA LEU A 40 23.01 -12.41 35.92
C LEU A 40 23.72 -13.27 34.87
N ALA A 41 24.94 -13.73 35.15
CA ALA A 41 25.69 -14.58 34.22
C ALA A 41 25.00 -15.93 33.97
N ARG A 42 24.50 -16.60 35.03
CA ARG A 42 23.79 -17.89 34.91
C ARG A 42 22.40 -17.74 34.27
N THR A 43 21.69 -16.64 34.53
CA THR A 43 20.44 -16.33 33.83
C THR A 43 20.70 -15.98 32.38
N LEU A 44 21.80 -15.31 32.04
CA LEU A 44 22.13 -15.04 30.63
C LEU A 44 22.41 -16.35 29.90
N THR A 45 23.16 -17.28 30.49
CA THR A 45 23.39 -18.60 29.87
C THR A 45 22.10 -19.39 29.76
N ALA A 46 21.24 -19.38 30.79
CA ALA A 46 19.93 -20.04 30.73
C ALA A 46 19.01 -19.40 29.70
N ILE A 47 18.98 -18.07 29.57
CA ILE A 47 18.22 -17.35 28.55
C ILE A 47 18.76 -17.71 27.16
N VAL A 48 20.07 -17.68 26.95
CA VAL A 48 20.66 -18.05 25.65
C VAL A 48 20.40 -19.53 25.32
N THR A 49 20.47 -20.42 26.30
CA THR A 49 20.21 -21.86 26.08
C THR A 49 18.72 -22.10 25.84
N ILE A 50 17.82 -21.39 26.53
CA ILE A 50 16.37 -21.43 26.28
C ILE A 50 16.05 -20.80 24.93
N SER A 51 16.68 -19.70 24.54
CA SER A 51 16.52 -19.06 23.22
C SER A 51 17.03 -19.97 22.12
N ILE A 52 18.17 -20.63 22.30
CA ILE A 52 18.68 -21.62 21.33
C ILE A 52 17.77 -22.84 21.30
N LEU A 53 17.28 -23.34 22.44
CA LEU A 53 16.28 -24.42 22.48
C LEU A 53 14.95 -23.98 21.88
N PHE A 54 14.56 -22.71 21.97
CA PHE A 54 13.35 -22.15 21.38
C PHE A 54 13.52 -21.95 19.87
N ILE A 55 14.72 -21.58 19.41
CA ILE A 55 15.05 -21.50 17.98
C ILE A 55 15.14 -22.92 17.40
N VAL A 56 15.84 -23.84 18.06
CA VAL A 56 15.97 -25.24 17.65
C VAL A 56 14.62 -25.97 17.74
N ALA A 57 13.79 -25.70 18.75
CA ALA A 57 12.43 -26.23 18.82
C ALA A 57 11.49 -25.58 17.80
N ASN A 58 11.61 -24.28 17.48
CA ASN A 58 10.84 -23.68 16.37
C ASN A 58 11.30 -24.20 15.01
N ILE A 59 12.58 -24.52 14.84
CA ILE A 59 13.12 -25.09 13.60
C ILE A 59 12.74 -26.57 13.49
N LEU A 60 12.81 -27.36 14.57
CA LEU A 60 12.45 -28.78 14.56
C LEU A 60 10.92 -29.02 14.62
N MET A 61 10.14 -28.15 15.28
CA MET A 61 8.67 -28.18 15.19
C MET A 61 8.16 -27.64 13.85
N LYS A 62 8.99 -26.91 13.08
CA LYS A 62 8.67 -26.56 11.69
C LYS A 62 8.66 -27.78 10.76
N ASP A 63 9.43 -28.83 11.09
CA ASP A 63 9.65 -29.95 10.16
C ASP A 63 8.87 -31.24 10.47
N GLU A 64 8.23 -31.41 11.63
CA GLU A 64 7.58 -32.70 11.96
C GLU A 64 6.06 -32.72 12.18
N GLU A 65 5.31 -31.62 12.04
CA GLU A 65 3.83 -31.71 12.03
C GLU A 65 3.09 -30.51 11.39
N LEU A 66 3.78 -29.68 10.60
CA LEU A 66 3.16 -28.67 9.74
C LEU A 66 2.92 -29.25 8.35
N ALA A 67 1.78 -29.93 8.17
CA ALA A 67 1.09 -29.73 6.91
C ALA A 67 0.80 -28.22 6.85
N THR A 68 1.58 -27.50 6.05
CA THR A 68 1.44 -26.06 5.78
C THR A 68 -0.01 -25.76 5.42
N ALA A 69 -0.78 -25.24 6.37
CA ALA A 69 -2.13 -24.79 6.09
C ALA A 69 -2.01 -23.51 5.26
N THR A 70 -2.07 -23.69 3.94
CA THR A 70 -2.16 -22.61 2.97
C THR A 70 -3.34 -21.69 3.32
N PRO A 71 -3.24 -20.36 3.13
CA PRO A 71 -4.35 -19.45 3.40
C PRO A 71 -5.52 -19.63 2.41
N PHE A 72 -5.31 -20.40 1.34
CA PHE A 72 -6.29 -20.67 0.31
C PHE A 72 -7.18 -21.87 0.68
N ASP A 73 -8.49 -21.66 0.60
CA ASP A 73 -9.53 -22.66 0.74
C ASP A 73 -10.08 -22.97 -0.66
N GLU A 74 -9.80 -24.19 -1.11
CA GLU A 74 -10.19 -24.67 -2.44
C GLU A 74 -11.70 -24.67 -2.63
N SER A 75 -12.45 -25.14 -1.64
CA SER A 75 -13.91 -25.24 -1.70
C SER A 75 -14.56 -23.85 -1.78
N TYR A 76 -14.01 -22.90 -1.01
CA TYR A 76 -14.43 -21.52 -1.09
C TYR A 76 -14.18 -20.94 -2.48
N TYR A 77 -12.98 -21.15 -3.04
CA TYR A 77 -12.62 -20.61 -4.35
C TYR A 77 -13.48 -21.20 -5.47
N GLU A 78 -13.77 -22.50 -5.46
CA GLU A 78 -14.62 -23.14 -6.46
C GLU A 78 -16.02 -22.52 -6.49
N VAL A 79 -16.64 -22.32 -5.32
CA VAL A 79 -17.95 -21.65 -5.21
C VAL A 79 -17.84 -20.17 -5.63
N HIS A 80 -16.79 -19.46 -5.21
CA HIS A 80 -16.56 -18.06 -5.59
C HIS A 80 -16.39 -17.88 -7.10
N TYR A 81 -15.65 -18.78 -7.75
CA TYR A 81 -15.45 -18.80 -9.19
C TYR A 81 -16.77 -19.09 -9.91
N ALA A 82 -17.56 -20.06 -9.44
CA ALA A 82 -18.87 -20.36 -10.02
C ALA A 82 -19.82 -19.15 -9.95
N ILE A 83 -19.86 -18.46 -8.81
CA ILE A 83 -20.64 -17.22 -8.64
C ILE A 83 -20.11 -16.13 -9.58
N THR A 84 -18.79 -15.90 -9.62
CA THR A 84 -18.19 -14.87 -10.50
C THR A 84 -18.54 -15.15 -11.96
N LYS A 85 -18.39 -16.40 -12.41
CA LYS A 85 -18.70 -16.84 -13.77
C LYS A 85 -20.18 -16.64 -14.14
N ALA A 86 -21.10 -16.82 -13.20
CA ALA A 86 -22.53 -16.64 -13.43
C ALA A 86 -22.91 -15.19 -13.79
N PHE A 87 -22.12 -14.21 -13.32
CA PHE A 87 -22.41 -12.78 -13.47
C PHE A 87 -21.36 -12.03 -14.30
N ASP A 88 -20.30 -12.69 -14.77
CA ASP A 88 -19.32 -12.10 -15.67
C ASP A 88 -19.86 -12.12 -17.11
N PHE A 89 -19.84 -10.96 -17.77
CA PHE A 89 -20.28 -10.80 -19.15
C PHE A 89 -19.18 -11.15 -20.17
N SER A 90 -17.95 -11.38 -19.70
CA SER A 90 -16.84 -11.88 -20.50
C SER A 90 -17.13 -13.30 -21.01
N ARG A 91 -16.65 -13.60 -22.22
CA ARG A 91 -16.63 -14.98 -22.75
C ARG A 91 -15.28 -15.67 -22.56
N ASP A 92 -14.33 -14.95 -21.97
CA ASP A 92 -12.97 -15.41 -21.77
C ASP A 92 -12.86 -16.09 -20.40
N GLU A 93 -12.72 -17.41 -20.40
CA GLU A 93 -12.61 -18.21 -19.17
C GLU A 93 -11.35 -17.90 -18.37
N GLU A 94 -10.24 -17.56 -19.04
CA GLU A 94 -8.98 -17.20 -18.38
C GLU A 94 -9.16 -15.89 -17.62
N LEU A 95 -9.80 -14.90 -18.25
CA LEU A 95 -10.12 -13.63 -17.59
C LEU A 95 -11.07 -13.82 -16.40
N ILE A 96 -12.08 -14.68 -16.51
CA ILE A 96 -13.00 -14.95 -15.38
C ILE A 96 -12.26 -15.61 -14.21
N LYS A 97 -11.36 -16.56 -14.48
CA LYS A 97 -10.53 -17.20 -13.44
C LYS A 97 -9.63 -16.17 -12.76
N GLN A 98 -9.00 -15.31 -13.54
CA GLN A 98 -8.19 -14.22 -13.00
C GLN A 98 -9.02 -13.28 -12.11
N ASN A 99 -10.18 -12.83 -12.58
CA ASN A 99 -11.06 -11.93 -11.83
C ASN A 99 -11.56 -12.57 -10.52
N ALA A 100 -11.90 -13.86 -10.54
CA ALA A 100 -12.32 -14.59 -9.33
C ALA A 100 -11.15 -14.74 -8.36
N TYR A 101 -9.95 -15.03 -8.85
CA TYR A 101 -8.74 -15.12 -8.05
C TYR A 101 -8.39 -13.79 -7.39
N GLU A 102 -8.35 -12.69 -8.14
CA GLU A 102 -8.00 -11.37 -7.60
C GLU A 102 -8.98 -10.92 -6.51
N GLN A 103 -10.28 -11.19 -6.70
CA GLN A 103 -11.28 -10.93 -5.67
C GLN A 103 -11.09 -11.79 -4.43
N TYR A 104 -10.72 -13.06 -4.61
CA TYR A 104 -10.45 -13.95 -3.49
C TYR A 104 -9.17 -13.56 -2.74
N GLU A 105 -8.07 -13.30 -3.46
CA GLU A 105 -6.82 -12.80 -2.93
C GLU A 105 -7.05 -11.51 -2.13
N ALA A 106 -7.82 -10.56 -2.64
CA ALA A 106 -8.14 -9.32 -1.94
C ALA A 106 -8.85 -9.57 -0.60
N LYS A 107 -9.77 -10.53 -0.53
CA LYS A 107 -10.47 -10.90 0.71
C LYS A 107 -9.49 -11.48 1.75
N LEU A 108 -8.62 -12.40 1.32
CA LEU A 108 -7.57 -12.97 2.18
C LEU A 108 -6.58 -11.89 2.64
N ALA A 109 -6.23 -10.97 1.74
CA ALA A 109 -5.32 -9.88 2.01
C ALA A 109 -5.88 -8.91 3.06
N TYR A 110 -7.15 -8.49 2.93
CA TYR A 110 -7.80 -7.65 3.94
C TYR A 110 -7.79 -8.31 5.31
N TYR A 111 -8.11 -9.61 5.36
CA TYR A 111 -8.11 -10.37 6.60
C TYR A 111 -6.72 -10.43 7.23
N ALA A 112 -5.70 -10.83 6.47
CA ALA A 112 -4.33 -10.93 6.94
C ALA A 112 -3.76 -9.57 7.40
N TYR A 113 -4.06 -8.50 6.66
CA TYR A 113 -3.60 -7.15 6.99
C TYR A 113 -4.32 -6.57 8.22
N ALA A 114 -5.63 -6.79 8.36
CA ALA A 114 -6.35 -6.40 9.58
C ALA A 114 -5.75 -7.06 10.84
N LEU A 115 -5.45 -8.36 10.76
CA LEU A 115 -4.79 -9.08 11.86
C LEU A 115 -3.38 -8.54 12.16
N SER A 116 -2.61 -8.17 11.12
CA SER A 116 -1.25 -7.63 11.31
C SER A 116 -1.23 -6.26 12.00
N LEU A 117 -2.29 -5.46 11.80
CA LEU A 117 -2.53 -4.22 12.53
C LEU A 117 -3.05 -4.44 13.97
N GLY A 118 -3.28 -5.70 14.37
CA GLY A 118 -3.72 -6.06 15.72
C GLY A 118 -5.23 -6.00 15.93
N TYR A 119 -6.03 -5.94 14.86
CA TYR A 119 -7.49 -6.07 14.98
C TYR A 119 -7.88 -7.50 15.35
N GLU A 120 -8.83 -7.64 16.26
CA GLU A 120 -9.43 -8.92 16.61
C GLU A 120 -10.81 -9.04 15.95
N ILE A 121 -11.03 -10.11 15.18
CA ILE A 121 -12.31 -10.38 14.52
C ILE A 121 -13.14 -11.30 15.42
N SER A 122 -14.09 -10.72 16.14
CA SER A 122 -14.90 -11.45 17.13
C SER A 122 -16.15 -12.09 16.50
N ASP A 123 -16.70 -13.10 17.17
CA ASP A 123 -17.99 -13.68 16.76
C ASP A 123 -19.14 -12.67 16.83
N SER A 124 -19.05 -11.67 17.70
CA SER A 124 -20.02 -10.57 17.76
C SER A 124 -19.96 -9.68 16.53
N ASP A 125 -18.77 -9.41 16.00
CA ASP A 125 -18.61 -8.57 14.80
C ASP A 125 -19.16 -9.29 13.57
N ILE A 126 -18.90 -10.59 13.46
CA ILE A 126 -19.44 -11.44 12.39
C ILE A 126 -20.97 -11.46 12.42
N LYS A 127 -21.58 -11.70 13.60
CA LYS A 127 -23.05 -11.70 13.72
C LYS A 127 -23.65 -10.34 13.38
N LYS A 128 -23.02 -9.25 13.82
CA LYS A 128 -23.49 -7.91 13.50
C LYS A 128 -23.44 -7.66 11.99
N MET A 129 -22.36 -8.07 11.32
CA MET A 129 -22.24 -7.98 9.86
C MET A 129 -23.35 -8.76 9.16
N GLU A 130 -23.60 -10.01 9.57
CA GLU A 130 -24.67 -10.84 9.03
C GLU A 130 -26.06 -10.17 9.20
N GLU A 131 -26.33 -9.60 10.38
CA GLU A 131 -27.56 -8.85 10.65
C GLU A 131 -27.69 -7.60 9.76
N ASP A 132 -26.62 -6.81 9.60
CA ASP A 132 -26.61 -5.60 8.78
C ASP A 132 -26.87 -5.91 7.30
N LEU A 133 -26.33 -7.01 6.77
CA LEU A 133 -26.57 -7.47 5.40
C LEU A 133 -28.02 -7.89 5.17
N LEU A 134 -28.65 -8.53 6.15
CA LEU A 134 -30.07 -8.95 6.08
C LEU A 134 -31.02 -7.76 6.15
N VAL A 135 -30.72 -6.78 7.02
CA VAL A 135 -31.55 -5.58 7.20
C VAL A 135 -31.44 -4.63 6.00
N GLY A 136 -30.23 -4.44 5.43
CA GLY A 136 -29.99 -3.52 4.33
C GLY A 136 -30.65 -3.92 3.00
N ASN A 137 -30.77 -5.22 2.72
CA ASN A 137 -31.33 -5.72 1.47
C ASN A 137 -32.84 -5.98 1.52
N GLY A 138 -33.41 -6.15 2.72
CA GLY A 138 -34.77 -6.63 2.93
C GLY A 138 -34.90 -8.12 2.61
N MET A 139 -35.46 -8.89 3.56
CA MET A 139 -35.51 -10.36 3.51
C MET A 139 -36.08 -10.95 2.21
N GLU A 140 -37.12 -10.34 1.64
CA GLU A 140 -37.78 -10.85 0.43
C GLU A 140 -36.89 -10.72 -0.82
N ARG A 141 -36.20 -9.57 -0.98
CA ARG A 141 -35.27 -9.35 -2.09
C ARG A 141 -34.01 -10.21 -1.97
N TYR A 142 -33.57 -10.48 -0.75
CA TYR A 142 -32.43 -11.34 -0.50
C TYR A 142 -32.71 -12.79 -0.92
N GLU A 143 -33.89 -13.33 -0.59
CA GLU A 143 -34.27 -14.69 -0.98
C GLU A 143 -34.45 -14.83 -2.50
N GLU A 144 -35.08 -13.85 -3.16
CA GLU A 144 -35.19 -13.84 -4.64
C GLU A 144 -33.81 -13.79 -5.31
N TYR A 145 -32.93 -12.91 -4.83
CA TYR A 145 -31.56 -12.80 -5.31
C TYR A 145 -30.77 -14.10 -5.12
N LYS A 146 -30.85 -14.70 -3.93
CA LYS A 146 -30.20 -15.98 -3.61
C LYS A 146 -30.66 -17.08 -4.57
N GLN A 147 -31.97 -17.25 -4.77
CA GLN A 147 -32.49 -18.29 -5.67
C GLN A 147 -31.99 -18.10 -7.11
N HIS A 148 -31.97 -16.87 -7.62
CA HIS A 148 -31.42 -16.56 -8.94
C HIS A 148 -29.92 -16.89 -9.02
N LEU A 149 -29.14 -16.51 -7.99
CA LEU A 149 -27.71 -16.80 -7.91
C LEU A 149 -27.43 -18.31 -7.90
N LEU A 150 -28.13 -19.08 -7.07
CA LEU A 150 -27.98 -20.54 -6.99
C LEU A 150 -28.25 -21.20 -8.35
N GLN A 151 -29.26 -20.72 -9.07
CA GLN A 151 -29.62 -21.23 -10.40
C GLN A 151 -28.56 -20.89 -11.45
N GLU A 152 -28.13 -19.63 -11.55
CA GLU A 152 -27.17 -19.18 -12.57
C GLU A 152 -25.77 -19.74 -12.31
N ALA A 153 -25.33 -19.83 -11.04
CA ALA A 153 -24.04 -20.40 -10.67
C ALA A 153 -24.05 -21.94 -10.62
N ASN A 154 -25.24 -22.57 -10.68
CA ASN A 154 -25.41 -24.02 -10.56
C ASN A 154 -24.73 -24.59 -9.30
N ILE A 155 -24.97 -23.95 -8.14
CA ILE A 155 -24.45 -24.35 -6.84
C ILE A 155 -25.58 -24.76 -5.90
N SER A 156 -25.30 -25.63 -4.94
CA SER A 156 -26.32 -26.02 -3.94
C SER A 156 -26.52 -24.92 -2.91
N GLU A 157 -27.70 -24.90 -2.26
CA GLU A 157 -27.94 -23.98 -1.15
C GLU A 157 -26.99 -24.26 0.02
N GLU A 158 -26.61 -25.52 0.26
CA GLU A 158 -25.67 -25.89 1.32
C GLU A 158 -24.27 -25.30 1.07
N ASP A 159 -23.74 -25.47 -0.15
CA ASP A 159 -22.43 -24.93 -0.54
C ASP A 159 -22.41 -23.39 -0.46
N TYR A 160 -23.50 -22.74 -0.89
CA TYR A 160 -23.63 -21.29 -0.80
C TYR A 160 -23.65 -20.80 0.65
N MET A 161 -24.38 -21.48 1.53
CA MET A 161 -24.44 -21.13 2.95
C MET A 161 -23.08 -21.33 3.65
N GLU A 162 -22.33 -22.35 3.27
CA GLU A 162 -20.95 -22.55 3.76
C GLU A 162 -20.02 -21.44 3.26
N TYR A 163 -20.11 -21.09 1.97
CA TYR A 163 -19.38 -19.97 1.36
C TYR A 163 -19.67 -18.64 2.07
N GLU A 164 -20.93 -18.27 2.30
CA GLU A 164 -21.30 -17.02 2.98
C GLU A 164 -20.71 -16.95 4.39
N LYS A 165 -20.81 -18.06 5.13
CA LYS A 165 -20.25 -18.16 6.49
C LYS A 165 -18.72 -18.05 6.49
N ALA A 166 -18.05 -18.61 5.49
CA ALA A 166 -16.60 -18.48 5.31
C ALA A 166 -16.20 -17.07 4.86
N ASN A 167 -17.06 -16.37 4.12
CA ASN A 167 -16.84 -15.01 3.64
C ASN A 167 -17.00 -13.95 4.75
N ALA A 168 -17.86 -14.19 5.75
CA ALA A 168 -18.20 -13.18 6.76
C ALA A 168 -17.01 -12.58 7.53
N PRO A 169 -16.00 -13.36 7.99
CA PRO A 169 -14.79 -12.80 8.60
C PRO A 169 -14.01 -11.86 7.68
N PHE A 170 -13.99 -12.12 6.37
CA PHE A 170 -13.32 -11.26 5.39
C PHE A 170 -14.03 -9.91 5.23
N LEU A 171 -15.37 -9.93 5.23
CA LEU A 171 -16.17 -8.69 5.19
C LEU A 171 -15.96 -7.85 6.46
N VAL A 172 -15.89 -8.50 7.63
CA VAL A 172 -15.58 -7.80 8.89
C VAL A 172 -14.20 -7.14 8.82
N ALA A 173 -13.19 -7.87 8.35
CA ALA A 173 -11.84 -7.33 8.19
C ALA A 173 -11.82 -6.13 7.22
N GLN A 174 -12.51 -6.23 6.09
CA GLN A 174 -12.61 -5.14 5.13
C GLN A 174 -13.23 -3.89 5.75
N ASN A 175 -14.32 -4.03 6.51
CA ASN A 175 -14.95 -2.89 7.20
C ASN A 175 -14.04 -2.31 8.28
N MET A 176 -13.33 -3.13 9.05
CA MET A 176 -12.35 -2.65 10.03
C MET A 176 -11.24 -1.83 9.38
N LEU A 177 -10.72 -2.28 8.22
CA LEU A 177 -9.71 -1.51 7.47
C LEU A 177 -10.30 -0.22 6.87
N GLN A 178 -11.54 -0.26 6.39
CA GLN A 178 -12.23 0.95 5.94
C GLN A 178 -12.31 1.98 7.08
N ASP A 179 -12.81 1.56 8.25
CA ASP A 179 -12.90 2.42 9.44
C ASP A 179 -11.53 2.92 9.90
N HIS A 180 -10.50 2.07 9.82
CA HIS A 180 -9.12 2.44 10.11
C HIS A 180 -8.64 3.61 9.24
N PHE A 181 -8.77 3.51 7.92
CA PHE A 181 -8.31 4.56 7.00
C PHE A 181 -9.16 5.83 7.10
N MET A 182 -10.46 5.72 7.33
CA MET A 182 -11.31 6.88 7.58
C MET A 182 -10.96 7.60 8.89
N ALA A 183 -10.53 6.86 9.91
CA ALA A 183 -10.05 7.45 11.17
C ALA A 183 -8.69 8.15 11.00
N LEU A 184 -7.79 7.60 10.17
CA LEU A 184 -6.51 8.23 9.85
C LEU A 184 -6.67 9.48 8.98
N PHE A 185 -7.65 9.47 8.08
CA PHE A 185 -7.87 10.49 7.05
C PHE A 185 -9.32 10.98 7.04
N PRO A 186 -9.73 11.87 7.95
CA PRO A 186 -11.15 12.19 8.20
C PRO A 186 -11.92 12.79 7.02
N LYS A 187 -11.23 13.26 5.98
CA LYS A 187 -11.84 13.85 4.77
C LYS A 187 -12.21 12.81 3.72
N ILE A 188 -11.71 11.58 3.82
CA ILE A 188 -11.98 10.53 2.83
C ILE A 188 -13.31 9.82 3.12
N ASN A 189 -13.90 9.23 2.08
CA ASN A 189 -15.10 8.41 2.21
C ASN A 189 -14.76 6.91 2.05
N ASP A 190 -15.79 6.07 2.19
CA ASP A 190 -15.74 4.62 2.07
C ASP A 190 -15.02 4.14 0.80
N VAL A 191 -15.24 4.81 -0.33
CA VAL A 191 -14.66 4.41 -1.62
C VAL A 191 -13.15 4.57 -1.61
N LEU A 192 -12.66 5.72 -1.13
CA LEU A 192 -11.23 5.99 -1.02
C LEU A 192 -10.57 5.15 0.09
N ALA A 193 -11.26 4.96 1.21
CA ALA A 193 -10.78 4.12 2.30
C ALA A 193 -10.60 2.65 1.87
N LYS A 194 -11.53 2.11 1.06
CA LYS A 194 -11.38 0.79 0.45
C LYS A 194 -10.19 0.72 -0.51
N SER A 195 -9.96 1.76 -1.29
CA SER A 195 -8.80 1.83 -2.18
C SER A 195 -7.48 1.81 -1.42
N LEU A 196 -7.36 2.59 -0.34
CA LEU A 196 -6.19 2.58 0.54
C LEU A 196 -6.01 1.22 1.23
N ALA A 197 -7.09 0.62 1.73
CA ALA A 197 -7.04 -0.73 2.28
C ALA A 197 -6.49 -1.74 1.27
N TYR A 198 -6.93 -1.65 0.02
CA TYR A 198 -6.43 -2.52 -1.05
C TYR A 198 -4.95 -2.27 -1.35
N LYS A 199 -4.54 -1.00 -1.46
CA LYS A 199 -3.13 -0.60 -1.67
C LYS A 199 -2.18 -1.23 -0.64
N HIS A 200 -2.57 -1.29 0.63
CA HIS A 200 -1.71 -1.83 1.69
C HIS A 200 -1.85 -3.34 1.86
N ALA A 201 -3.06 -3.87 1.77
CA ALA A 201 -3.34 -5.27 2.09
C ALA A 201 -2.74 -6.22 1.04
N ILE A 202 -2.86 -5.91 -0.25
CA ILE A 202 -2.41 -6.79 -1.34
C ILE A 202 -0.90 -7.02 -1.30
N PRO A 203 -0.03 -5.99 -1.33
CA PRO A 203 1.42 -6.23 -1.25
C PRO A 203 1.82 -6.91 0.06
N TYR A 204 1.21 -6.55 1.19
CA TYR A 204 1.46 -7.26 2.46
C TYR A 204 1.18 -8.76 2.36
N PHE A 205 0.05 -9.14 1.75
CA PHE A 205 -0.32 -10.53 1.56
C PHE A 205 0.59 -11.24 0.56
N GLN A 206 0.93 -10.59 -0.55
CA GLN A 206 1.81 -11.14 -1.58
C GLN A 206 3.23 -11.37 -1.05
N ASP A 207 3.75 -10.46 -0.23
CA ASP A 207 5.04 -10.63 0.42
C ASP A 207 5.01 -11.76 1.45
N ALA A 208 3.91 -11.90 2.21
CA ALA A 208 3.79 -12.91 3.25
C ALA A 208 3.53 -14.34 2.72
N TYR A 209 2.85 -14.47 1.57
CA TYR A 209 2.33 -15.74 1.04
C TYR A 209 2.76 -16.03 -0.41
N ALA A 210 3.89 -15.47 -0.85
CA ALA A 210 4.36 -15.56 -2.24
C ALA A 210 4.37 -16.99 -2.82
N GLU A 211 4.86 -17.98 -2.07
CA GLU A 211 4.91 -19.38 -2.53
C GLU A 211 3.54 -20.05 -2.57
N ASP A 212 2.68 -19.80 -1.57
CA ASP A 212 1.29 -20.30 -1.56
C ASP A 212 0.50 -19.73 -2.75
N ILE A 213 0.64 -18.42 -3.02
CA ILE A 213 0.05 -17.74 -4.17
C ILE A 213 0.48 -18.39 -5.47
N LYS A 214 1.80 -18.59 -5.63
CA LYS A 214 2.35 -19.22 -6.83
C LYS A 214 1.79 -20.62 -7.04
N GLN A 215 1.78 -21.45 -5.99
CA GLN A 215 1.25 -22.81 -6.05
C GLN A 215 -0.25 -22.81 -6.38
N PHE A 216 -1.03 -21.91 -5.78
CA PHE A 216 -2.46 -21.77 -6.05
C PHE A 216 -2.72 -21.38 -7.50
N LYS A 217 -2.01 -20.36 -8.00
CA LYS A 217 -2.09 -19.93 -9.41
C LYS A 217 -1.74 -21.05 -10.38
N GLU A 218 -0.67 -21.80 -10.11
CA GLU A 218 -0.26 -22.95 -10.92
C GLU A 218 -1.31 -24.07 -10.93
N THR A 219 -1.89 -24.38 -9.77
CA THR A 219 -2.93 -25.42 -9.63
C THR A 219 -4.18 -25.08 -10.44
N HIS A 220 -4.56 -23.80 -10.46
CA HIS A 220 -5.78 -23.31 -11.11
C HIS A 220 -5.58 -22.76 -12.53
N SER A 221 -4.36 -22.85 -13.07
CA SER A 221 -3.98 -22.27 -14.38
C SER A 221 -4.31 -20.77 -14.47
N ILE A 222 -4.06 -20.03 -13.39
CA ILE A 222 -4.30 -18.58 -13.31
C ILE A 222 -3.09 -17.87 -13.90
N VAL A 223 -3.29 -17.11 -14.98
CA VAL A 223 -2.22 -16.39 -15.68
C VAL A 223 -2.03 -15.01 -15.07
N ASP A 224 -0.79 -14.68 -14.72
CA ASP A 224 -0.46 -13.39 -14.13
C ASP A 224 -0.59 -12.27 -15.17
N ASN A 225 -1.67 -11.49 -15.10
CA ASN A 225 -1.92 -10.35 -15.99
C ASN A 225 -1.30 -9.03 -15.49
N GLY A 226 -0.45 -9.13 -14.47
CA GLY A 226 0.32 -8.01 -13.92
C GLY A 226 -0.36 -7.34 -12.74
N TYR A 227 0.48 -6.70 -11.92
CA TYR A 227 0.09 -5.93 -10.75
C TYR A 227 -0.90 -4.81 -11.13
N PRO A 228 -1.88 -4.47 -10.29
CA PRO A 228 -2.78 -3.36 -10.58
C PRO A 228 -1.94 -2.10 -10.78
N GLY A 229 -1.93 -1.56 -12.01
CA GLY A 229 -0.94 -0.59 -12.52
C GLY A 229 -0.69 0.65 -11.67
N GLU A 230 0.32 1.46 -12.00
CA GLU A 230 0.86 2.53 -11.15
C GLU A 230 -0.10 3.71 -10.85
N GLY A 231 -1.32 3.71 -11.39
CA GLY A 231 -2.27 4.82 -11.29
C GLY A 231 -2.03 5.87 -12.38
N VAL A 232 -2.88 6.89 -12.42
CA VAL A 232 -2.75 8.03 -13.33
C VAL A 232 -1.94 9.12 -12.63
N PRO A 233 -0.80 9.56 -13.19
CA PRO A 233 0.00 10.62 -12.60
C PRO A 233 -0.67 11.99 -12.75
N SER A 234 -0.49 12.84 -11.75
CA SER A 234 -0.82 14.26 -11.77
C SER A 234 0.30 15.04 -11.09
N VAL A 235 0.72 16.15 -11.71
CA VAL A 235 1.75 17.05 -11.19
C VAL A 235 1.13 18.36 -10.77
N GLY A 236 1.42 18.80 -9.56
CA GLY A 236 0.98 20.10 -9.06
C GLY A 236 1.72 20.51 -7.79
N ARG A 237 1.36 21.68 -7.26
CA ARG A 237 1.93 22.17 -6.00
C ARG A 237 1.02 21.92 -4.82
N ILE A 238 1.62 21.63 -3.67
CA ILE A 238 0.92 21.56 -2.39
C ILE A 238 0.54 22.97 -1.97
N VAL A 239 -0.75 23.23 -1.82
CA VAL A 239 -1.28 24.55 -1.42
C VAL A 239 -1.83 24.58 0.01
N ALA A 240 -2.06 23.41 0.61
CA ALA A 240 -2.51 23.28 2.01
C ALA A 240 -2.19 21.89 2.57
N LEU A 241 -1.97 21.83 3.89
CA LEU A 241 -1.76 20.61 4.68
C LEU A 241 -2.71 20.65 5.89
N GLU A 242 -3.61 19.67 6.01
CA GLU A 242 -4.65 19.65 7.05
C GLU A 242 -5.13 18.22 7.30
N ASP A 243 -5.33 17.84 8.57
CA ASP A 243 -5.95 16.55 8.96
C ASP A 243 -5.27 15.31 8.34
N ASN A 244 -3.93 15.27 8.31
CA ASN A 244 -3.13 14.23 7.63
C ASN A 244 -3.44 14.11 6.13
N MET A 245 -3.91 15.20 5.52
CA MET A 245 -4.17 15.31 4.09
C MET A 245 -3.37 16.48 3.52
N PHE A 246 -3.10 16.43 2.23
CA PHE A 246 -2.47 17.53 1.49
C PHE A 246 -3.27 17.85 0.23
N LEU A 247 -3.40 19.14 -0.08
CA LEU A 247 -4.14 19.62 -1.23
C LEU A 247 -3.16 19.99 -2.34
N VAL A 248 -3.28 19.33 -3.48
CA VAL A 248 -2.49 19.65 -4.68
C VAL A 248 -3.36 20.39 -5.68
N VAL A 249 -2.81 21.45 -6.26
CA VAL A 249 -3.42 22.19 -7.37
C VAL A 249 -2.43 22.18 -8.53
N GLU A 250 -2.84 21.65 -9.68
CA GLU A 250 -2.02 21.72 -10.89
C GLU A 250 -1.87 23.20 -11.32
N ASP A 251 -0.71 23.54 -11.89
CA ASP A 251 -0.36 24.88 -12.37
C ASP A 251 -0.32 26.01 -11.31
N ALA A 252 -0.61 25.71 -10.04
CA ALA A 252 -0.43 26.66 -8.96
C ALA A 252 1.05 27.04 -8.85
N THR A 253 1.31 28.35 -8.76
CA THR A 253 2.68 28.86 -8.64
C THR A 253 3.02 29.14 -7.18
N VAL A 254 4.31 29.24 -6.88
CA VAL A 254 4.78 29.70 -5.56
C VAL A 254 4.24 31.09 -5.22
N GLU A 255 4.10 31.96 -6.22
CA GLU A 255 3.56 33.30 -5.99
C GLU A 255 2.08 33.27 -5.60
N ASP A 256 1.29 32.38 -6.20
CA ASP A 256 -0.11 32.18 -5.81
C ASP A 256 -0.21 31.72 -4.35
N ILE A 257 0.65 30.77 -3.96
CA ILE A 257 0.71 30.25 -2.59
C ILE A 257 1.08 31.34 -1.58
N ARG A 258 1.94 32.29 -1.97
CA ARG A 258 2.36 33.41 -1.10
C ARG A 258 1.31 34.51 -0.97
N THR A 259 0.46 34.69 -1.99
CA THR A 259 -0.41 35.88 -2.11
C THR A 259 -1.90 35.59 -1.97
N MET A 260 -2.31 34.34 -2.11
CA MET A 260 -3.71 33.93 -2.13
C MET A 260 -3.98 32.89 -1.05
N ASP A 261 -5.20 32.89 -0.51
CA ASP A 261 -5.66 31.78 0.33
C ASP A 261 -5.97 30.54 -0.53
N GLN A 262 -6.02 29.39 0.13
CA GLN A 262 -6.30 28.09 -0.50
C GLN A 262 -7.56 28.11 -1.38
N ALA A 263 -8.65 28.71 -0.90
CA ALA A 263 -9.93 28.73 -1.60
C ALA A 263 -9.84 29.56 -2.89
N ALA A 264 -9.12 30.68 -2.85
CA ALA A 264 -8.87 31.53 -4.01
C ALA A 264 -7.98 30.83 -5.04
N ILE A 265 -6.97 30.06 -4.62
CA ILE A 265 -6.11 29.27 -5.53
C ILE A 265 -6.94 28.20 -6.25
N VAL A 266 -7.69 27.38 -5.50
CA VAL A 266 -8.56 26.33 -6.09
C VAL A 266 -9.58 26.93 -7.06
N LYS A 267 -10.12 28.10 -6.73
CA LYS A 267 -11.06 28.82 -7.60
C LYS A 267 -10.39 29.37 -8.86
N LYS A 268 -9.15 29.90 -8.76
CA LYS A 268 -8.40 30.45 -9.90
C LYS A 268 -8.13 29.37 -10.96
N TYR A 269 -7.72 28.19 -10.52
CA TYR A 269 -7.36 27.09 -11.41
C TYR A 269 -8.51 26.13 -11.72
N HIS A 270 -9.67 26.33 -11.08
CA HIS A 270 -10.84 25.43 -11.18
C HIS A 270 -10.49 23.96 -10.90
N GLN A 271 -9.48 23.72 -10.08
CA GLN A 271 -8.96 22.41 -9.73
C GLN A 271 -8.32 22.43 -8.36
N GLY A 272 -8.23 21.25 -7.77
CA GLY A 272 -7.63 21.02 -6.47
C GLY A 272 -8.04 19.64 -6.02
N VAL A 273 -7.08 18.83 -5.57
CA VAL A 273 -7.33 17.46 -5.13
C VAL A 273 -6.69 17.24 -3.77
N TRP A 274 -7.51 16.87 -2.80
CA TRP A 274 -7.05 16.41 -1.49
C TRP A 274 -6.61 14.95 -1.59
N TYR A 275 -5.40 14.69 -1.12
CA TYR A 275 -4.78 13.37 -1.01
C TYR A 275 -4.44 13.07 0.45
N PRO A 276 -4.54 11.81 0.90
CA PRO A 276 -4.06 11.39 2.21
C PRO A 276 -2.52 11.39 2.26
N GLN A 277 -1.93 11.76 3.40
CA GLN A 277 -0.50 11.63 3.68
C GLN A 277 -0.16 10.18 4.03
N ASP A 278 -0.38 9.28 3.09
CA ASP A 278 -0.18 7.84 3.24
C ASP A 278 1.07 7.37 2.51
N GLY A 279 2.13 7.05 3.26
CA GLY A 279 3.42 6.67 2.69
C GLY A 279 4.20 7.83 2.06
N THR A 280 3.84 9.08 2.38
CA THR A 280 4.54 10.28 1.89
C THR A 280 5.68 10.69 2.82
N PRO A 281 6.75 11.33 2.32
CA PRO A 281 7.74 11.99 3.17
C PRO A 281 7.12 13.17 3.95
N GLU A 282 7.92 13.86 4.77
CA GLU A 282 7.50 15.14 5.34
C GLU A 282 7.26 16.14 4.19
N LEU A 283 6.10 16.81 4.22
CA LEU A 283 5.65 17.71 3.16
C LEU A 283 5.51 19.13 3.69
N SER A 284 5.72 20.09 2.79
CA SER A 284 5.54 21.52 3.03
C SER A 284 4.59 22.15 1.99
N VAL A 285 3.90 23.21 2.41
CA VAL A 285 3.15 24.05 1.47
C VAL A 285 4.16 24.72 0.53
N GLY A 286 3.92 24.61 -0.77
CA GLY A 286 4.83 25.08 -1.83
C GLY A 286 5.49 23.96 -2.62
N ASP A 287 5.64 22.76 -2.03
CA ASP A 287 6.31 21.63 -2.66
C ASP A 287 5.67 21.27 -4.00
N LEU A 288 6.50 20.96 -4.99
CA LEU A 288 6.07 20.44 -6.28
C LEU A 288 6.15 18.93 -6.27
N VAL A 289 5.03 18.29 -6.53
CA VAL A 289 4.87 16.85 -6.36
C VAL A 289 4.20 16.23 -7.58
N GLU A 290 4.51 14.97 -7.81
CA GLU A 290 3.80 14.09 -8.73
C GLU A 290 3.10 13.01 -7.91
N VAL A 291 1.78 12.93 -8.05
CA VAL A 291 0.92 12.03 -7.28
C VAL A 291 0.24 11.07 -8.24
N TYR A 292 0.27 9.78 -7.92
CA TYR A 292 -0.38 8.75 -8.72
C TYR A 292 -1.68 8.31 -8.08
N THR A 293 -2.76 8.33 -8.87
CA THR A 293 -4.14 8.13 -8.38
C THR A 293 -4.84 7.05 -9.17
N LYS A 294 -5.63 6.18 -8.52
CA LYS A 294 -6.58 5.29 -9.21
C LYS A 294 -8.01 5.71 -9.05
N THR A 295 -8.34 6.26 -7.89
CA THR A 295 -9.70 6.62 -7.54
C THR A 295 -9.78 8.11 -7.23
N LYS A 296 -10.57 8.84 -8.02
CA LYS A 296 -10.81 10.27 -7.85
C LYS A 296 -12.31 10.55 -7.82
N LEU A 297 -12.75 11.20 -6.76
CA LEU A 297 -14.11 11.65 -6.55
C LEU A 297 -14.26 13.09 -7.04
N THR A 298 -15.16 13.30 -8.01
CA THR A 298 -15.31 14.57 -8.73
C THR A 298 -16.61 15.31 -8.41
N SER A 299 -17.30 14.93 -7.32
CA SER A 299 -18.62 15.46 -6.96
C SER A 299 -18.62 16.91 -6.49
N GLN A 300 -17.51 17.38 -5.90
CA GLN A 300 -17.35 18.76 -5.43
C GLN A 300 -15.87 19.17 -5.46
N LEU A 301 -15.60 20.46 -5.70
CA LEU A 301 -14.26 21.05 -5.58
C LEU A 301 -14.02 21.58 -4.15
N PRO A 302 -12.82 21.39 -3.57
CA PRO A 302 -11.72 20.55 -4.07
C PRO A 302 -12.11 19.07 -4.11
N PHE A 303 -11.62 18.35 -5.13
CA PHE A 303 -11.83 16.92 -5.30
C PHE A 303 -11.12 16.11 -4.22
N LEU A 304 -11.47 14.84 -4.10
CA LEU A 304 -10.82 13.88 -3.20
C LEU A 304 -10.29 12.70 -4.01
N ALA A 305 -9.12 12.20 -3.65
CA ALA A 305 -8.50 11.08 -4.34
C ALA A 305 -7.69 10.18 -3.40
N ASP A 306 -7.46 8.95 -3.84
CA ASP A 306 -6.47 8.08 -3.22
C ASP A 306 -5.05 8.45 -3.67
N ILE A 307 -4.06 7.91 -2.97
CA ILE A 307 -2.65 8.02 -3.34
C ILE A 307 -2.06 6.63 -3.45
N TRP A 308 -1.62 6.26 -4.65
CA TRP A 308 -0.99 4.97 -4.92
C TRP A 308 0.52 5.05 -4.88
N ASP A 309 1.05 6.14 -5.44
CA ASP A 309 2.48 6.44 -5.44
C ASP A 309 2.70 7.96 -5.39
N PHE A 310 3.91 8.36 -5.03
CA PHE A 310 4.29 9.73 -4.77
C PHE A 310 5.75 9.99 -5.12
N ASN A 311 5.99 11.00 -5.95
CA ASN A 311 7.33 11.52 -6.22
C ASN A 311 7.43 13.00 -5.80
N MET A 312 8.42 13.30 -4.97
CA MET A 312 8.84 14.67 -4.73
C MET A 312 9.64 15.17 -5.95
N LEU A 313 9.13 16.18 -6.65
CA LEU A 313 9.84 16.78 -7.78
C LEU A 313 10.73 17.93 -7.32
N GLU A 314 10.23 18.76 -6.42
CA GLU A 314 10.91 19.93 -5.86
C GLU A 314 10.40 20.22 -4.44
N GLU A 315 11.31 20.30 -3.48
CA GLU A 315 11.00 20.88 -2.17
C GLU A 315 11.00 22.41 -2.25
N TYR A 316 9.97 23.01 -1.68
CA TYR A 316 9.89 24.45 -1.58
C TYR A 316 10.83 24.98 -0.50
N ASP A 317 11.77 25.81 -0.92
CA ASP A 317 12.65 26.57 -0.02
C ASP A 317 12.56 28.05 -0.39
N GLU A 318 12.04 28.87 0.53
CA GLU A 318 11.99 30.32 0.34
C GLU A 318 13.38 30.96 0.25
N ASN A 319 14.40 30.28 0.79
CA ASN A 319 15.79 30.69 0.85
C ASN A 319 16.66 29.95 -0.17
N ALA A 320 16.04 29.26 -1.14
CA ALA A 320 16.75 28.49 -2.14
C ALA A 320 17.87 29.31 -2.80
N PRO A 321 19.05 28.70 -3.06
CA PRO A 321 20.19 29.42 -3.62
C PRO A 321 19.81 30.12 -4.93
N THR A 322 20.08 31.43 -5.00
CA THR A 322 19.93 32.22 -6.24
C THR A 322 21.20 32.18 -7.11
N THR A 323 22.12 31.26 -6.84
CA THR A 323 23.39 31.14 -7.55
C THR A 323 23.20 30.45 -8.89
N GLU A 324 24.10 30.74 -9.84
CA GLU A 324 24.10 30.09 -11.14
C GLU A 324 24.29 28.57 -11.01
N PRO A 325 23.63 27.76 -11.86
CA PRO A 325 23.79 26.32 -11.86
C PRO A 325 25.23 25.90 -12.16
N ILE A 326 25.66 24.79 -11.55
CA ILE A 326 26.96 24.21 -11.82
C ILE A 326 26.91 23.48 -13.17
N SER A 327 27.72 23.93 -14.13
CA SER A 327 27.87 23.24 -15.43
C SER A 327 28.70 21.96 -15.26
N LEU A 328 28.09 20.82 -15.57
CA LEU A 328 28.70 19.50 -15.54
C LEU A 328 29.32 19.16 -16.89
N GLN A 329 30.49 18.53 -16.82
CA GLN A 329 31.20 17.99 -17.98
C GLN A 329 31.28 16.48 -17.85
N VAL A 330 30.86 15.77 -18.89
CA VAL A 330 30.87 14.30 -18.90
C VAL A 330 32.25 13.83 -19.33
N SER A 331 32.87 12.95 -18.54
CA SER A 331 34.14 12.36 -18.93
C SER A 331 33.98 11.50 -20.20
N PRO A 332 34.97 11.45 -21.11
CA PRO A 332 34.87 10.67 -22.35
C PRO A 332 34.54 9.18 -22.14
N GLU A 333 34.97 8.62 -21.02
CA GLU A 333 34.70 7.24 -20.60
C GLU A 333 33.23 7.00 -20.18
N ASN A 334 32.53 8.04 -19.71
CA ASN A 334 31.14 7.96 -19.26
C ASN A 334 30.13 8.41 -20.34
N GLU A 335 30.56 9.02 -21.45
CA GLU A 335 29.66 9.47 -22.53
C GLU A 335 28.74 8.37 -23.06
N THR A 336 29.24 7.13 -23.18
CA THR A 336 28.45 6.01 -23.70
C THR A 336 27.40 5.59 -22.68
N LYS A 337 27.75 5.53 -21.40
CA LYS A 337 26.83 5.18 -20.31
C LYS A 337 25.71 6.20 -20.19
N LEU A 338 26.05 7.49 -20.17
CA LEU A 338 25.07 8.57 -20.13
C LEU A 338 24.10 8.51 -21.32
N ARG A 339 24.61 8.28 -22.53
CA ARG A 339 23.77 8.15 -23.72
C ARG A 339 22.76 7.02 -23.60
N VAL A 340 23.21 5.86 -23.11
CA VAL A 340 22.34 4.70 -22.90
C VAL A 340 21.26 5.05 -21.87
N LEU A 341 21.65 5.61 -20.73
CA LEU A 341 20.72 6.02 -19.66
C LEU A 341 19.67 7.01 -20.20
N LEU A 342 20.08 8.12 -20.82
CA LEU A 342 19.16 9.12 -21.35
C LEU A 342 18.24 8.56 -22.46
N SER A 343 18.71 7.60 -23.26
CA SER A 343 17.89 6.94 -24.29
C SER A 343 16.84 5.97 -23.72
N MET A 344 17.06 5.48 -22.50
CA MET A 344 16.13 4.60 -21.79
C MET A 344 15.07 5.37 -21.01
N ILE A 345 15.26 6.68 -20.80
CA ILE A 345 14.27 7.53 -20.15
C ILE A 345 13.01 7.59 -21.01
N ARG A 346 11.89 7.19 -20.41
CA ARG A 346 10.55 7.49 -20.91
C ARG A 346 10.16 8.87 -20.39
N TRP A 347 10.23 9.85 -21.28
CA TRP A 347 9.93 11.25 -20.98
C TRP A 347 8.42 11.45 -20.80
N GLU A 348 8.05 12.32 -19.86
CA GLU A 348 6.68 12.79 -19.70
C GLU A 348 6.53 14.13 -20.41
N ASP A 349 5.64 14.20 -21.40
CA ASP A 349 5.36 15.43 -22.17
C ASP A 349 4.41 16.36 -21.37
N LYS A 350 4.95 16.98 -20.30
CA LYS A 350 4.29 18.01 -19.50
C LYS A 350 5.25 19.17 -19.26
N GLU A 351 4.74 20.40 -19.37
CA GLU A 351 5.49 21.57 -18.92
C GLU A 351 5.46 21.64 -17.39
N VAL A 352 6.62 21.53 -16.77
CA VAL A 352 6.79 21.61 -15.32
C VAL A 352 7.67 22.80 -14.99
N SER A 353 7.20 23.66 -14.08
CA SER A 353 7.93 24.85 -13.64
C SER A 353 8.46 24.66 -12.22
N MET A 354 9.79 24.62 -12.13
CA MET A 354 10.52 24.61 -10.86
C MET A 354 10.61 26.03 -10.30
N SER A 355 10.45 26.17 -8.99
CA SER A 355 10.48 27.44 -8.28
C SER A 355 11.89 28.00 -8.08
N ARG A 356 12.90 27.11 -8.05
CA ARG A 356 14.31 27.48 -7.98
C ARG A 356 15.09 27.09 -9.23
N MET A 357 16.23 27.74 -9.42
CA MET A 357 17.17 27.38 -10.48
C MET A 357 17.66 25.94 -10.29
N PRO A 358 18.00 25.22 -11.38
CA PRO A 358 18.59 23.90 -11.27
C PRO A 358 19.91 23.98 -10.49
N GLU A 359 20.24 22.94 -9.74
CA GLU A 359 21.57 22.81 -9.13
C GLU A 359 22.64 22.61 -10.20
N TYR A 360 22.30 21.85 -11.25
CA TYR A 360 23.23 21.46 -12.29
C TYR A 360 22.68 21.65 -13.70
N THR A 361 23.57 21.97 -14.62
CA THR A 361 23.30 21.95 -16.06
C THR A 361 24.27 21.02 -16.77
N LEU A 362 23.80 20.33 -17.79
CA LEU A 362 24.58 19.34 -18.54
C LEU A 362 24.34 19.52 -20.04
N ASP A 363 25.38 19.92 -20.77
CA ASP A 363 25.35 19.97 -22.23
C ASP A 363 25.80 18.63 -22.82
N PHE A 364 24.87 17.89 -23.44
CA PHE A 364 25.16 16.60 -24.03
C PHE A 364 24.54 16.45 -25.42
N LYS A 365 25.40 16.22 -26.43
CA LYS A 365 25.03 16.00 -27.85
C LYS A 365 24.09 17.08 -28.43
N GLY A 366 24.27 18.34 -28.03
CA GLY A 366 23.52 19.47 -28.56
C GLY A 366 22.19 19.74 -27.84
N GLU A 367 21.92 19.04 -26.75
CA GLU A 367 20.81 19.33 -25.84
C GLU A 367 21.37 19.65 -24.45
N THR A 368 20.81 20.68 -23.83
CA THR A 368 21.11 21.05 -22.44
C THR A 368 20.06 20.42 -21.53
N TYR A 369 20.50 19.72 -20.48
CA TYR A 369 19.66 19.16 -19.45
C TYR A 369 19.83 19.97 -18.17
N ASN A 370 18.72 20.38 -17.56
CA ASN A 370 18.69 21.01 -16.24
C ASN A 370 18.32 19.94 -15.21
N LEU A 371 19.06 19.86 -14.11
CA LEU A 371 18.90 18.83 -13.10
C LEU A 371 18.58 19.47 -11.75
N TRP A 372 17.56 18.93 -11.08
CA TRP A 372 17.23 19.25 -9.71
C TRP A 372 17.41 18.04 -8.82
N THR A 373 17.99 18.25 -7.64
CA THR A 373 18.18 17.19 -6.65
C THR A 373 17.28 17.42 -5.45
N THR A 374 16.72 16.33 -4.92
CA THR A 374 16.15 16.34 -3.56
C THR A 374 17.29 16.43 -2.52
N PRO A 375 17.08 16.98 -1.31
CA PRO A 375 18.14 17.10 -0.30
C PRO A 375 18.77 15.76 0.11
N SER A 376 17.99 14.68 0.08
CA SER A 376 18.45 13.29 0.26
C SER A 376 19.26 12.76 -0.92
N HIS A 377 19.31 13.48 -2.05
CA HIS A 377 19.80 13.04 -3.35
C HIS A 377 19.14 11.74 -3.82
N SER A 378 18.00 11.37 -3.23
CA SER A 378 17.31 10.14 -3.57
C SER A 378 16.70 10.24 -4.96
N ASN A 379 16.22 11.42 -5.37
CA ASN A 379 15.67 11.63 -6.71
C ASN A 379 16.35 12.79 -7.43
N ILE A 380 16.65 12.58 -8.71
CA ILE A 380 17.08 13.59 -9.68
C ILE A 380 15.94 13.84 -10.67
N THR A 381 15.45 15.08 -10.71
CA THR A 381 14.50 15.54 -11.72
C THR A 381 15.26 16.18 -12.88
N ILE A 382 14.98 15.74 -14.10
CA ILE A 382 15.64 16.21 -15.32
C ILE A 382 14.63 16.91 -16.22
N ILE A 383 14.94 18.14 -16.63
CA ILE A 383 14.17 18.91 -17.60
C ILE A 383 15.11 19.40 -18.71
N PRO A 384 14.95 18.95 -19.95
CA PRO A 384 15.69 19.50 -21.07
C PRO A 384 15.36 20.98 -21.28
N SER A 385 16.36 21.81 -21.61
CA SER A 385 16.19 23.25 -21.86
C SER A 385 15.32 23.56 -23.08
N SER A 386 15.11 22.58 -23.96
CA SER A 386 14.13 22.65 -25.03
C SER A 386 12.68 22.77 -24.51
N GLY A 387 12.46 22.48 -23.22
CA GLY A 387 11.18 22.57 -22.54
C GLY A 387 10.20 21.46 -22.93
N GLY A 388 9.00 21.49 -22.34
CA GLY A 388 7.87 20.65 -22.74
C GLY A 388 7.91 19.18 -22.29
N ARG A 389 9.00 18.73 -21.66
CA ARG A 389 9.12 17.39 -21.10
C ARG A 389 9.96 17.36 -19.84
N TYR A 390 9.69 16.41 -18.95
CA TYR A 390 10.49 16.17 -17.75
C TYR A 390 10.58 14.67 -17.44
N LYS A 391 11.48 14.32 -16.52
CA LYS A 391 11.43 13.04 -15.82
C LYS A 391 11.99 13.17 -14.41
N SER A 392 11.28 12.67 -13.41
CA SER A 392 11.88 12.32 -12.12
C SER A 392 12.43 10.90 -12.20
N LEU A 393 13.71 10.72 -11.90
CA LEU A 393 14.36 9.41 -11.89
C LEU A 393 14.09 8.70 -10.57
N SER A 394 13.93 7.37 -10.62
CA SER A 394 13.91 6.53 -9.41
C SER A 394 15.23 6.62 -8.65
N GLU A 395 15.26 6.17 -7.40
CA GLU A 395 16.46 6.22 -6.57
C GLU A 395 17.67 5.52 -7.19
N GLU A 396 17.46 4.32 -7.73
CA GLU A 396 18.52 3.57 -8.41
C GLU A 396 19.07 4.31 -9.63
N ARG A 397 18.18 4.88 -10.46
CA ARG A 397 18.57 5.63 -11.67
C ARG A 397 19.20 6.98 -11.35
N SER A 398 18.75 7.61 -10.26
CA SER A 398 19.33 8.83 -9.73
C SER A 398 20.77 8.60 -9.29
N LYS A 399 21.03 7.51 -8.55
CA LYS A 399 22.40 7.10 -8.18
C LYS A 399 23.27 6.79 -9.39
N GLU A 400 22.77 5.99 -10.33
CA GLU A 400 23.49 5.67 -11.57
C GLU A 400 23.88 6.96 -12.34
N LEU A 401 22.95 7.93 -12.44
CA LEU A 401 23.23 9.21 -13.08
C LEU A 401 24.25 10.04 -12.27
N ALA A 402 24.11 10.11 -10.94
CA ALA A 402 25.05 10.82 -10.07
C ALA A 402 26.48 10.27 -10.21
N GLU A 403 26.65 8.95 -10.21
CA GLU A 403 27.94 8.29 -10.45
C GLU A 403 28.53 8.62 -11.83
N ILE A 404 27.71 8.58 -12.89
CA ILE A 404 28.13 8.91 -14.26
C ILE A 404 28.61 10.37 -14.35
N LEU A 405 27.95 11.27 -13.62
CA LEU A 405 28.23 12.71 -13.62
C LEU A 405 29.28 13.15 -12.59
N GLY A 406 29.71 12.24 -11.70
CA GLY A 406 30.69 12.53 -10.64
C GLY A 406 30.16 13.44 -9.54
N LEU A 407 28.89 13.24 -9.15
CA LEU A 407 28.21 14.02 -8.10
C LEU A 407 28.31 13.39 -6.70
N GLU A 408 28.93 12.21 -6.56
CA GLU A 408 29.13 11.49 -5.30
C GLU A 408 30.48 11.75 -4.62
#